data_AF-A0A839WUM7-F1
#
_entry.id   AF-A0A839WUM7-F1
#
_cell.length_a   1.000
_cell.length_b   1.000
_cell.length_c   1.000
_cell.angle_alpha   90.00
_cell.angle_beta   90.00
_cell.angle_gamma   90.00
#
_symmetry.space_group_name_H-M   'P 1'
#
loop_
_entity.id
_entity.type
_entity.pdbx_description
1 polymer ?
#
loop_
_entity_poly.entity_id
_entity_poly.type
_entity_poly.pdbx_seq_one_letter_code
_entity_poly.pdbx_strand_id
1 'polypeptide(L)'
;MTSLHPRPALVDNANVAAADAYAALSWVEQFVELARLAIDEDDDEALRRRYEDELLRRAVYLRAAGLFDVMQIRDPALRAMVADAR
;
A
#
# COMPACT_ATOMS: atom_id res chain seq x y z
N MET A 1 -12.48 5.56 45.36
CA MET A 1 -11.90 4.87 44.18
C MET A 1 -12.78 5.21 42.99
N THR A 2 -12.42 6.24 42.22
CA THR A 2 -13.22 6.70 41.08
C THR A 2 -12.85 5.84 39.88
N SER A 3 -13.73 4.92 39.49
CA SER A 3 -13.54 4.08 38.31
C SER A 3 -13.74 4.95 37.07
N LEU A 4 -12.66 5.26 36.35
CA LEU A 4 -12.74 5.86 35.01
C LEU A 4 -13.21 4.77 34.03
N HIS A 5 -14.52 4.66 33.83
CA HIS A 5 -15.01 3.97 32.63
C HIS A 5 -14.67 4.84 31.41
N PRO A 6 -13.93 4.33 30.42
CA PRO A 6 -13.70 5.07 29.19
C PRO A 6 -15.04 5.37 28.51
N ARG A 7 -15.23 6.62 28.06
CA ARG A 7 -16.43 7.02 27.32
C ARG A 7 -16.57 6.13 26.07
N PRO A 8 -17.72 5.47 25.84
CA PRO A 8 -17.90 4.51 24.74
C PRO A 8 -17.49 5.06 23.37
N ALA A 9 -17.87 6.30 23.06
CA ALA A 9 -17.55 6.96 21.79
C ALA A 9 -16.04 7.10 21.50
N LEU A 10 -15.17 7.18 22.54
CA LEU A 10 -13.72 7.22 22.33
C LEU A 10 -13.17 5.84 21.91
N VAL A 11 -13.76 4.76 22.41
CA VAL A 11 -13.37 3.39 22.08
C VAL A 11 -13.82 3.05 20.66
N ASP A 12 -15.03 3.47 20.28
CA ASP A 12 -15.57 3.27 18.93
C ASP A 12 -14.71 3.99 17.88
N ASN A 13 -14.33 5.25 18.14
CA ASN A 13 -13.45 6.00 17.24
C ASN A 13 -12.06 5.38 17.11
N ALA A 14 -11.49 4.86 18.20
CA ALA A 14 -10.21 4.18 18.17
C ALA A 14 -10.27 2.87 17.36
N ASN A 15 -11.39 2.14 17.46
CA ASN A 15 -11.58 0.91 16.72
C ASN A 15 -11.73 1.15 15.21
N VAL A 16 -12.46 2.20 14.82
CA VAL A 16 -12.58 2.62 13.41
C VAL A 16 -11.21 3.05 12.86
N ALA A 17 -10.47 3.88 13.60
CA ALA A 17 -9.13 4.31 13.20
C ALA A 17 -8.15 3.12 13.06
N ALA A 18 -8.26 2.11 13.94
CA ALA A 18 -7.46 0.89 13.84
C ALA A 18 -7.82 0.08 12.58
N ALA A 19 -9.11 -0.07 12.28
CA ALA A 19 -9.57 -0.77 11.07
C ALA A 19 -9.07 -0.08 9.80
N ASP A 20 -9.15 1.25 9.74
CA ASP A 20 -8.64 2.05 8.61
C ASP A 20 -7.11 1.90 8.47
N ALA A 21 -6.38 1.89 9.58
CA ALA A 21 -4.93 1.69 9.57
C ALA A 21 -4.54 0.30 9.06
N TYR A 22 -5.25 -0.76 9.47
CA TYR A 22 -5.02 -2.11 8.96
C TYR A 22 -5.38 -2.24 7.48
N ALA A 23 -6.45 -1.58 7.04
CA ALA A 23 -6.79 -1.52 5.63
C ALA A 23 -5.67 -0.84 4.83
N ALA A 24 -5.18 0.32 5.28
CA ALA A 24 -4.08 1.02 4.64
C ALA A 24 -2.79 0.17 4.59
N LEU A 25 -2.47 -0.56 5.67
CA LEU A 25 -1.33 -1.46 5.69
C LEU A 25 -1.47 -2.59 4.65
N SER A 26 -2.66 -3.19 4.54
CA SER A 26 -2.93 -4.24 3.55
C SER A 26 -2.73 -3.74 2.10
N TRP A 27 -3.09 -2.48 1.82
CA TRP A 27 -2.83 -1.87 0.51
C TRP A 27 -1.33 -1.75 0.19
N VAL A 28 -0.51 -1.39 1.19
CA VAL A 28 0.94 -1.33 1.04
C VAL A 28 1.53 -2.73 0.86
N GLU A 29 1.08 -3.70 1.64
CA GLU A 29 1.51 -5.10 1.52
C GLU A 29 1.25 -5.67 0.13
N GLN A 30 0.04 -5.46 -0.40
CA GLN A 30 -0.32 -5.91 -1.76
C GLN A 30 0.53 -5.21 -2.84
N PHE A 31 0.83 -3.92 -2.68
CA PHE A 31 1.72 -3.23 -3.60
C PHE A 31 3.13 -3.83 -3.58
N VAL A 32 3.67 -4.12 -2.40
CA VAL A 32 5.00 -4.74 -2.24
C VAL A 32 5.02 -6.17 -2.79
N GLU A 33 3.94 -6.93 -2.60
CA GLU A 33 3.79 -8.28 -3.14
C GLU A 33 3.81 -8.27 -4.67
N LEU A 34 2.98 -7.44 -5.31
CA LEU A 34 2.98 -7.29 -6.76
C LEU A 34 4.32 -6.82 -7.30
N ALA A 35 5.04 -5.98 -6.55
CA ALA A 35 6.37 -5.51 -6.94
C ALA A 35 7.37 -6.66 -6.98
N ARG A 36 7.37 -7.52 -5.96
CA ARG A 36 8.22 -8.72 -5.92
C ARG A 36 7.87 -9.68 -7.05
N LEU A 37 6.58 -9.98 -7.23
CA LEU A 37 6.12 -10.83 -8.31
C LEU A 37 6.53 -10.30 -9.69
N ALA A 38 6.44 -8.99 -9.93
CA ALA A 38 6.89 -8.41 -11.20
C ALA A 38 8.42 -8.44 -11.38
N ILE A 39 9.19 -8.26 -10.31
CA ILE A 39 10.66 -8.29 -10.35
C ILE A 39 11.19 -9.72 -10.55
N ASP A 40 10.58 -10.68 -9.86
CA ASP A 40 11.04 -12.07 -9.82
C ASP A 40 10.55 -12.89 -11.03
N GLU A 41 9.51 -12.42 -11.75
CA GLU A 41 8.98 -13.09 -12.94
C GLU A 41 9.82 -12.79 -14.19
N ASP A 42 10.68 -13.74 -14.58
CA ASP A 42 11.58 -13.62 -15.74
C ASP A 42 11.17 -14.46 -16.95
N ASP A 43 10.34 -15.49 -16.75
CA ASP A 43 10.03 -16.50 -17.77
C ASP A 43 8.63 -16.31 -18.43
N ASP A 44 7.66 -15.69 -17.75
CA ASP A 44 6.33 -15.35 -18.32
C ASP A 44 6.10 -13.83 -18.41
N GLU A 45 6.42 -13.27 -19.58
CA GLU A 45 6.19 -11.84 -19.88
C GLU A 45 4.73 -11.41 -19.69
N ALA A 46 3.77 -12.25 -20.10
CA ALA A 46 2.36 -11.88 -20.01
C ALA A 46 1.90 -11.82 -18.56
N LEU A 47 2.43 -12.70 -17.71
CA LEU A 47 2.17 -12.69 -16.28
C LEU A 47 2.86 -11.50 -15.59
N ARG A 48 4.14 -11.24 -15.90
CA ARG A 48 4.85 -10.07 -15.38
C ARG A 48 4.09 -8.77 -15.66
N ARG A 49 3.64 -8.59 -16.91
CA ARG A 49 2.86 -7.41 -17.31
C ARG A 49 1.56 -7.24 -16.53
N ARG A 50 0.88 -8.34 -16.19
CA ARG A 50 -0.33 -8.28 -15.36
C ARG A 50 -0.01 -7.81 -13.94
N TYR A 51 1.10 -8.26 -13.36
CA TYR A 51 1.55 -7.78 -12.06
C TYR A 51 1.93 -6.30 -12.12
N GLU A 52 2.67 -5.87 -13.15
CA GLU A 52 3.01 -4.46 -13.39
C GLU A 52 1.74 -3.60 -13.49
N ASP A 53 0.77 -3.98 -14.31
CA ASP A 53 -0.48 -3.25 -14.49
C ASP A 53 -1.27 -3.08 -13.18
N GLU A 54 -1.37 -4.16 -12.40
CA GLU A 54 -2.10 -4.15 -11.13
C GLU A 54 -1.35 -3.37 -10.03
N LEU A 55 -0.02 -3.41 -10.06
CA LEU A 55 0.85 -2.59 -9.22
C LEU A 55 0.65 -1.12 -9.54
N LEU A 56 0.67 -0.74 -10.82
CA LEU A 56 0.55 0.65 -11.25
C LEU A 56 -0.81 1.24 -10.90
N ARG A 57 -1.90 0.46 -11.05
CA ARG A 57 -3.24 0.86 -10.58
C ARG A 57 -3.24 1.23 -9.09
N ARG A 58 -2.55 0.46 -8.24
CA ARG A 58 -2.42 0.77 -6.80
C ARG A 58 -1.53 1.97 -6.54
N ALA A 59 -0.44 2.09 -7.30
CA ALA A 59 0.54 3.15 -7.15
C ALA A 59 -0.11 4.55 -7.24
N VAL A 60 -1.11 4.73 -8.11
CA VAL A 60 -1.87 5.99 -8.22
C VAL A 60 -2.52 6.38 -6.87
N TYR A 61 -3.18 5.43 -6.20
CA TYR A 61 -3.82 5.71 -4.92
C TYR A 61 -2.82 5.92 -3.78
N LEU A 62 -1.75 5.10 -3.74
CA LEU A 62 -0.70 5.26 -2.73
C LEU A 62 0.06 6.58 -2.90
N ARG A 63 0.21 7.05 -4.15
CA ARG A 63 0.74 8.38 -4.46
C ARG A 63 -0.18 9.48 -3.96
N ALA A 64 -1.49 9.38 -4.22
CA ALA A 64 -2.46 10.34 -3.71
C ALA A 64 -2.49 10.39 -2.17
N ALA A 65 -2.17 9.28 -1.51
CA ALA A 65 -2.02 9.18 -0.06
C ALA A 65 -0.67 9.70 0.48
N GLY A 66 0.26 10.14 -0.38
CA GLY A 66 1.57 10.67 0.01
C GLY A 66 2.59 9.61 0.41
N LEU A 67 2.35 8.32 0.14
CA LEU A 67 3.27 7.24 0.56
C LEU A 67 4.69 7.45 0.03
N PHE A 68 4.81 7.87 -1.23
CA PHE A 68 6.11 8.05 -1.89
C PHE A 68 6.84 9.33 -1.47
N ASP A 69 6.22 10.19 -0.66
CA ASP A 69 6.90 11.34 -0.04
C ASP A 69 7.72 10.92 1.20
N VAL A 70 7.35 9.79 1.81
CA VAL A 70 8.00 9.25 3.02
C VAL A 70 8.80 7.96 2.76
N MET A 71 8.54 7.27 1.65
CA MET A 71 9.18 6.00 1.30
C MET A 71 9.82 6.04 -0.09
N GLN A 72 10.96 5.37 -0.24
CA GLN A 72 11.71 5.32 -1.52
C GLN A 72 11.67 3.92 -2.16
N ILE A 73 11.42 3.87 -3.47
CA ILE A 73 11.59 2.67 -4.30
C ILE A 73 13.08 2.55 -4.70
N ARG A 74 13.74 1.48 -4.21
CA ARG A 74 15.16 1.24 -4.47
C ARG A 74 15.42 0.67 -5.87
N ASP A 75 14.57 -0.26 -6.31
CA ASP A 75 14.68 -0.85 -7.64
C ASP A 75 14.52 0.24 -8.72
N PRO A 76 15.51 0.42 -9.62
CA PRO A 76 15.50 1.53 -10.58
C PRO A 76 14.43 1.39 -11.65
N ALA A 77 14.13 0.18 -12.11
CA ALA A 77 13.14 -0.06 -13.15
C ALA A 77 11.72 0.21 -12.59
N LEU A 78 11.42 -0.36 -11.43
CA LEU A 78 10.16 -0.13 -10.73
C LEU A 78 9.97 1.35 -10.39
N ARG A 79 11.03 2.03 -9.93
CA ARG A 79 10.97 3.46 -9.62
C ARG A 79 10.62 4.29 -10.86
N ALA A 80 11.21 3.98 -12.02
CA ALA A 80 10.88 4.67 -13.27
C ALA A 80 9.42 4.40 -13.67
N MET A 81 9.00 3.14 -13.63
CA MET A 81 7.64 2.73 -14.00
C MET A 81 6.57 3.41 -13.13
N VAL A 82 6.78 3.48 -11.81
CA VAL A 82 5.87 4.17 -10.88
C VAL A 82 5.90 5.69 -11.04
N ALA A 83 7.03 6.27 -11.47
CA ALA A 83 7.10 7.71 -11.77
C ALA A 83 6.32 8.07 -13.05
N ASP A 84 6.27 7.16 -14.02
CA ASP A 84 5.55 7.35 -15.28
C ASP A 84 4.03 7.14 -15.14
N ALA A 85 3.60 6.33 -14.18
CA ALA A 85 2.18 6.14 -13.87
C ALA A 85 1.59 7.42 -13.25
N ARG A 86 0.71 8.08 -14.02
CA ARG A 86 -0.04 9.28 -13.63
C ARG A 86 -1.47 8.97 -13.26
#